data_AF-A0A2G9ZLI7-F1
#
_entry.id   AF-A0A2G9ZLI7-F1
#
_cell.length_a   1.000
_cell.length_b   1.000
_cell.length_c   1.000
_cell.angle_alpha   90.00
_cell.angle_beta   90.00
_cell.angle_gamma   90.00
#
_symmetry.space_group_name_H-M   'P 1'
#
loop_
_entity.id
_entity.type
_entity.pdbx_description
1 polymer ?
#
loop_
_entity_poly.entity_id
_entity_poly.type
_entity_poly.pdbx_seq_one_letter_code
_entity_poly.pdbx_strand_id
1 'polypeptide(L)'
;MKKTILSSLLFAALLFLTACQNQPAAVGNPEPAKPKRPGLTVEAPAENVPAAEEDAADGDAAQPEADLPAEKCGLENCHGLEFSCGPDVPEVCTADYQLGDFCRQFAICEVADGQCQLMPDERLASCRTCVAACADLAGEPAFECEAECREQAK
;
A
#
# COMPACT_ATOMS: atom_id res chain seq x y z
N MET A 1 0.88 -40.47 53.86
CA MET A 1 1.68 -39.23 53.80
C MET A 1 1.33 -38.52 52.50
N LYS A 2 0.46 -37.50 52.55
CA LYS A 2 -0.08 -36.75 51.40
C LYS A 2 -0.16 -35.30 51.85
N LYS A 3 0.76 -34.44 51.42
CA LYS A 3 0.70 -32.96 51.54
C LYS A 3 1.99 -32.39 50.96
N THR A 4 1.94 -31.83 49.75
CA THR A 4 2.71 -30.66 49.22
C THR A 4 2.84 -30.68 47.70
N ILE A 5 1.77 -30.39 46.94
CA ILE A 5 1.91 -29.99 45.51
C ILE A 5 1.02 -28.78 45.15
N LEU A 6 0.19 -28.25 46.06
CA LEU A 6 -0.78 -27.21 45.70
C LEU A 6 -0.27 -25.75 45.74
N SER A 7 1.03 -25.50 45.99
CA SER A 7 1.51 -24.12 46.24
C SER A 7 2.12 -23.42 45.02
N SER A 8 2.46 -24.14 43.95
CA SER A 8 3.23 -23.56 42.82
C SER A 8 2.35 -23.00 41.70
N LEU A 9 1.06 -23.33 41.64
CA LEU A 9 0.16 -22.84 40.59
C LEU A 9 -0.50 -21.49 40.90
N LEU A 10 -0.50 -21.04 42.16
CA LEU A 10 -1.06 -19.72 42.51
C LEU A 10 -0.10 -18.55 42.24
N PHE A 11 1.20 -18.78 42.15
CA PHE A 11 2.18 -17.70 41.91
C PHE A 11 2.34 -17.32 40.43
N ALA A 12 1.93 -18.18 39.50
CA ALA A 12 2.00 -17.88 38.06
C ALA A 12 0.88 -16.95 37.57
N ALA A 13 -0.25 -16.88 38.28
CA ALA A 13 -1.39 -16.07 37.87
C ALA A 13 -1.29 -14.59 38.33
N LEU A 14 -0.48 -14.27 39.35
CA LEU A 14 -0.35 -12.90 39.85
C LEU A 14 0.72 -12.06 39.12
N LEU A 15 1.59 -12.66 38.30
CA LEU A 15 2.63 -11.91 37.57
C LEU A 15 2.16 -11.36 36.21
N PHE A 16 0.98 -11.76 35.72
CA PHE A 16 0.45 -11.27 34.44
C PHE A 16 -0.51 -10.07 34.57
N LEU A 17 -0.91 -9.64 35.77
CA LEU A 17 -1.81 -8.49 35.93
C LEU A 17 -1.10 -7.13 36.12
N THR A 18 0.22 -7.09 36.28
CA THR A 18 0.95 -5.85 36.66
C THR A 18 1.63 -5.14 35.49
N ALA A 19 1.32 -5.50 34.23
CA ALA A 19 1.98 -4.93 33.05
C ALA A 19 1.12 -3.94 32.23
N CYS A 20 -0.10 -3.60 32.67
CA CYS A 20 -1.01 -2.73 31.89
C CYS A 20 -1.25 -1.32 32.46
N GLN A 21 -0.47 -0.83 33.43
CA GLN A 21 -0.74 0.46 34.08
C GLN A 21 0.27 1.59 33.82
N ASN A 22 1.19 1.43 32.87
CA ASN A 22 2.13 2.51 32.58
C ASN A 22 2.33 2.71 31.06
N GLN A 23 1.23 3.02 30.36
CA GLN A 23 1.34 3.68 29.07
C GLN A 23 1.55 5.18 29.32
N PRO A 24 2.69 5.77 28.92
CA PRO A 24 2.78 7.22 28.87
C PRO A 24 1.69 7.73 27.93
N ALA A 25 0.99 8.79 28.36
CA ALA A 25 0.01 9.48 27.54
C ALA A 25 0.62 9.72 26.16
N ALA A 26 -0.11 9.31 25.12
CA ALA A 26 0.24 9.57 23.73
C ALA A 26 0.55 11.07 23.58
N VAL A 27 1.84 11.40 23.46
CA VAL A 27 2.27 12.67 22.90
C VAL A 27 1.69 12.66 21.50
N GLY A 28 0.69 13.49 21.27
CA GLY A 28 -0.01 13.58 20.00
C GLY A 28 1.02 13.67 18.88
N ASN A 29 1.01 12.70 17.98
CA ASN A 29 1.70 12.85 16.71
C ASN A 29 1.20 14.15 16.08
N PRO A 30 2.07 15.11 15.76
CA PRO A 30 1.64 16.22 14.93
C PRO A 30 1.11 15.61 13.63
N GLU A 31 -0.14 15.96 13.31
CA GLU A 31 -0.75 15.69 12.02
C GLU A 31 0.29 16.02 10.93
N PRO A 32 0.62 15.08 10.01
CA PRO A 32 1.56 15.39 8.94
C PRO A 32 1.00 16.60 8.20
N ALA A 33 1.79 17.68 8.19
CA ALA A 33 1.41 18.91 7.54
C ALA A 33 1.05 18.58 6.09
N LYS A 34 -0.25 18.69 5.76
CA LYS A 34 -0.72 18.54 4.38
C LYS A 34 0.15 19.41 3.50
N PRO A 35 0.77 18.87 2.43
CA PRO A 35 1.49 19.70 1.48
C PRO A 35 0.51 20.76 0.98
N LYS A 36 0.84 22.02 1.25
CA LYS A 36 0.10 23.18 0.78
C LYS A 36 0.26 23.22 -0.74
N ARG A 37 -0.63 22.53 -1.46
CA ARG A 37 -0.76 22.66 -2.91
C ARG A 37 -0.91 24.17 -3.20
N PRO A 38 -0.04 24.78 -4.02
CA PRO A 38 -0.32 26.11 -4.53
C PRO A 38 -1.66 26.05 -5.26
N GLY A 39 -2.59 26.90 -4.84
CA GLY A 39 -3.96 26.92 -5.31
C GLY A 39 -4.01 27.10 -6.83
N LEU A 40 -4.35 26.02 -7.53
CA LEU A 40 -4.86 26.12 -8.89
C LEU A 40 -6.36 26.34 -8.74
N THR A 41 -6.77 27.60 -8.80
CA THR A 41 -8.17 27.99 -8.93
C THR A 41 -8.65 27.55 -10.32
N VAL A 42 -9.25 26.36 -10.39
CA VAL A 42 -10.09 25.98 -11.52
C VAL A 42 -11.49 26.50 -11.20
N GLU A 43 -11.86 27.61 -11.81
CA GLU A 43 -13.23 28.10 -11.83
C GLU A 43 -14.09 27.06 -12.55
N ALA A 44 -14.93 26.38 -11.80
CA ALA A 44 -15.97 25.51 -12.35
C ALA A 44 -17.13 26.40 -12.85
N PRO A 45 -17.56 26.29 -14.12
CA PRO A 45 -18.84 26.85 -14.51
C PRO A 45 -19.96 25.99 -13.92
N ALA A 46 -20.75 26.62 -13.06
CA ALA A 46 -22.11 26.19 -12.79
C ALA A 46 -22.92 26.31 -14.08
N GLU A 47 -23.72 25.30 -14.42
CA GLU A 47 -25.18 25.42 -14.50
C GLU A 47 -25.81 24.19 -15.18
N ASN A 48 -27.00 23.87 -14.66
CA ASN A 48 -28.12 23.22 -15.32
C ASN A 48 -28.21 21.68 -15.33
N VAL A 49 -28.84 21.15 -14.28
CA VAL A 49 -29.45 19.81 -14.26
C VAL A 49 -30.97 19.98 -14.43
N PRO A 50 -31.57 19.59 -15.56
CA PRO A 50 -33.01 19.33 -15.62
C PRO A 50 -33.34 17.98 -14.97
N ALA A 51 -34.42 17.99 -14.21
CA ALA A 51 -35.07 16.82 -13.63
C ALA A 51 -36.02 16.15 -14.63
N ALA A 52 -36.32 14.88 -14.34
CA ALA A 52 -37.27 13.96 -15.00
C ALA A 52 -36.68 13.24 -16.24
N GLU A 53 -36.93 11.95 -16.52
CA GLU A 53 -38.09 11.12 -16.23
C GLU A 53 -37.70 9.66 -15.95
N GLU A 54 -38.53 9.00 -15.13
CA GLU A 54 -38.56 7.56 -14.92
C GLU A 54 -39.21 6.91 -16.15
N ASP A 55 -38.51 6.03 -16.85
CA ASP A 55 -39.15 5.00 -17.66
C ASP A 55 -38.33 3.71 -17.61
N ALA A 56 -38.96 2.71 -17.00
CA ALA A 56 -38.51 1.34 -16.95
C ALA A 56 -38.54 0.75 -18.37
N ALA A 57 -37.40 0.22 -18.81
CA ALA A 57 -37.35 -0.80 -19.84
C ALA A 57 -36.36 -1.87 -19.41
N ASP A 58 -36.93 -2.95 -18.93
CA ASP A 58 -36.35 -4.28 -18.76
C ASP A 58 -35.64 -4.67 -20.06
N GLY A 59 -34.32 -4.61 -20.03
CA GLY A 59 -33.46 -4.90 -21.16
C GLY A 59 -32.21 -5.56 -20.62
N ASP A 60 -32.28 -6.89 -20.51
CA ASP A 60 -31.18 -7.83 -20.33
C ASP A 60 -30.19 -7.69 -21.52
N ALA A 61 -29.57 -6.53 -21.63
CA ALA A 61 -28.40 -6.32 -22.45
C ALA A 61 -27.25 -6.86 -21.63
N ALA A 62 -27.05 -8.18 -21.74
CA ALA A 62 -25.79 -8.82 -21.45
C ALA A 62 -24.71 -7.92 -22.06
N GLN A 63 -24.03 -7.17 -21.19
CA GLN A 63 -22.89 -6.37 -21.56
C GLN A 63 -21.95 -7.34 -22.27
N PRO A 64 -21.37 -6.98 -23.42
CA PRO A 64 -20.33 -7.81 -24.00
C PRO A 64 -19.25 -7.87 -22.94
N GLU A 65 -19.20 -9.01 -22.24
CA GLU A 65 -18.09 -9.42 -21.40
C GLU A 65 -16.90 -9.21 -22.34
N ALA A 66 -16.17 -8.12 -22.12
CA ALA A 66 -14.97 -7.85 -22.86
C ALA A 66 -14.05 -8.99 -22.42
N ASP A 67 -14.09 -10.06 -23.21
CA ASP A 67 -13.06 -11.08 -23.35
C ASP A 67 -11.83 -10.30 -23.83
N LEU A 68 -11.30 -9.46 -22.95
CA LEU A 68 -9.88 -9.20 -22.90
C LEU A 68 -9.33 -10.62 -22.88
N PRO A 69 -8.54 -11.03 -23.87
CA PRO A 69 -7.76 -12.23 -23.70
C PRO A 69 -7.01 -12.07 -22.36
N ALA A 70 -6.48 -13.14 -21.77
CA ALA A 70 -5.61 -13.02 -20.60
C ALA A 70 -4.29 -12.29 -20.97
N GLU A 71 -4.42 -11.08 -21.51
CA GLU A 71 -3.48 -10.15 -22.11
C GLU A 71 -2.76 -9.51 -20.94
N LYS A 72 -1.63 -10.13 -20.61
CA LYS A 72 -0.50 -9.53 -19.90
C LYS A 72 -0.92 -8.50 -18.84
N CYS A 73 -1.44 -8.93 -17.70
CA CYS A 73 -1.48 -8.04 -16.54
C CYS A 73 -0.13 -8.07 -15.84
N GLY A 74 0.55 -6.93 -15.76
CA GLY A 74 1.86 -6.84 -15.11
C GLY A 74 2.27 -5.40 -14.86
N LEU A 75 3.46 -5.24 -14.29
CA LEU A 75 4.01 -3.93 -13.92
C LEU A 75 4.54 -3.22 -15.17
N GLU A 76 4.01 -2.04 -15.50
CA GLU A 76 4.33 -1.31 -16.74
C GLU A 76 5.63 -0.50 -16.64
N ASN A 77 6.08 -0.20 -15.43
CA ASN A 77 7.32 0.52 -15.19
C ASN A 77 8.45 -0.41 -14.70
N CYS A 78 9.65 -0.13 -15.18
CA CYS A 78 10.86 -0.91 -14.90
C CYS A 78 11.62 -0.48 -13.65
N HIS A 79 11.53 0.81 -13.31
CA HIS A 79 12.38 1.42 -12.30
C HIS A 79 11.59 2.39 -11.41
N GLY A 80 12.16 2.68 -10.25
CA GLY A 80 11.67 3.64 -9.27
C GLY A 80 10.69 3.06 -8.26
N LEU A 81 10.04 3.98 -7.54
CA LEU A 81 9.14 3.69 -6.42
C LEU A 81 7.65 3.78 -6.78
N GLU A 82 7.33 4.23 -7.99
CA GLU A 82 5.96 4.27 -8.51
C GLU A 82 5.65 2.96 -9.20
N PHE A 83 4.50 2.35 -8.93
CA PHE A 83 4.12 1.06 -9.51
C PHE A 83 2.77 1.21 -10.22
N SER A 84 2.77 1.02 -11.54
CA SER A 84 1.56 0.97 -12.35
C SER A 84 1.38 -0.43 -12.93
N CYS A 85 0.18 -0.97 -12.82
CA CYS A 85 -0.20 -2.26 -13.41
C CYS A 85 -1.06 -2.01 -14.63
N GLY A 86 -0.82 -2.77 -15.70
CA GLY A 86 -1.59 -2.66 -16.93
C GLY A 86 -1.14 -3.66 -17.99
N PRO A 87 -1.69 -3.54 -19.22
CA PRO A 87 -1.41 -4.45 -20.32
C PRO A 87 -0.03 -4.26 -20.95
N ASP A 88 0.58 -3.08 -20.78
CA ASP A 88 1.82 -2.67 -21.46
C ASP A 88 3.08 -3.13 -20.69
N VAL A 89 3.14 -4.43 -20.39
CA VAL A 89 4.26 -5.02 -19.62
C VAL A 89 5.56 -4.99 -20.45
N PRO A 90 6.63 -4.32 -19.98
CA PRO A 90 7.90 -4.29 -20.67
C PRO A 90 8.53 -5.69 -20.69
N GLU A 91 8.91 -6.15 -21.87
CA GLU A 91 9.59 -7.46 -22.03
C GLU A 91 11.01 -7.42 -21.45
N VAL A 92 11.65 -6.25 -21.47
CA VAL A 92 13.01 -6.02 -21.01
C VAL A 92 13.10 -4.64 -20.34
N CYS A 93 13.78 -4.58 -19.20
CA CYS A 93 14.15 -3.33 -18.53
C CYS A 93 15.60 -2.95 -18.85
N THR A 94 15.90 -1.66 -18.79
CA THR A 94 17.29 -1.19 -18.82
C THR A 94 18.07 -1.75 -17.63
N ALA A 95 19.39 -1.87 -17.78
CA ALA A 95 20.27 -2.34 -16.71
C ALA A 95 20.53 -1.27 -15.63
N ASP A 96 19.88 -0.11 -15.75
CA ASP A 96 19.96 0.97 -14.78
C ASP A 96 19.27 0.55 -13.48
N TYR A 97 19.82 0.96 -12.35
CA TYR A 97 19.21 0.75 -11.05
C TYR A 97 18.73 2.10 -10.51
N GLN A 98 17.45 2.18 -10.15
CA GLN A 98 16.90 3.36 -9.46
C GLN A 98 16.49 3.03 -8.03
N LEU A 99 16.44 4.06 -7.20
CA LEU A 99 15.94 3.95 -5.84
C LEU A 99 14.49 3.43 -5.85
N GLY A 100 14.25 2.33 -5.14
CA GLY A 100 12.93 1.67 -5.10
C GLY A 100 12.79 0.45 -6.01
N ASP A 101 13.75 0.19 -6.90
CA ASP A 101 13.70 -0.98 -7.80
C ASP A 101 13.59 -2.29 -7.01
N PHE A 102 14.21 -2.37 -5.84
CA PHE A 102 14.06 -3.54 -4.95
C PHE A 102 12.61 -3.78 -4.54
N CYS A 103 11.83 -2.73 -4.25
CA CYS A 103 10.45 -2.88 -3.81
C CYS A 103 9.56 -3.54 -4.88
N ARG A 104 9.96 -3.51 -6.17
CA ARG A 104 9.24 -4.17 -7.27
C ARG A 104 9.04 -5.67 -7.05
N GLN A 105 9.93 -6.32 -6.31
CA GLN A 105 9.79 -7.76 -6.02
C GLN A 105 8.54 -8.10 -5.19
N PHE A 106 7.95 -7.11 -4.53
CA PHE A 106 6.71 -7.24 -3.76
C PHE A 106 5.49 -6.69 -4.50
N ALA A 107 5.67 -6.10 -5.68
CA ALA A 107 4.56 -5.59 -6.48
C ALA A 107 3.85 -6.76 -7.18
N ILE A 108 2.55 -6.91 -6.91
CA ILE A 108 1.71 -7.95 -7.46
C ILE A 108 0.64 -7.28 -8.30
N CYS A 109 0.62 -7.55 -9.61
CA CYS A 109 -0.43 -7.09 -10.50
C CYS A 109 -1.39 -8.25 -10.80
N GLU A 110 -2.68 -8.06 -10.58
CA GLU A 110 -3.72 -9.05 -10.90
C GLU A 110 -4.91 -8.39 -11.60
N VAL A 111 -5.69 -9.18 -12.32
CA VAL A 111 -6.95 -8.73 -12.90
C VAL A 111 -8.04 -8.85 -11.84
N ALA A 112 -8.55 -7.71 -11.36
CA ALA A 112 -9.68 -7.61 -10.45
C ALA A 112 -10.76 -6.73 -11.10
N ASP A 113 -12.01 -7.20 -11.10
CA ASP A 113 -13.16 -6.50 -11.70
C ASP A 113 -12.94 -6.09 -13.17
N GLY A 114 -12.26 -6.95 -13.94
CA GLY A 114 -11.93 -6.69 -15.34
C GLY A 114 -10.82 -5.65 -15.57
N GLN A 115 -10.12 -5.23 -14.52
CA GLN A 115 -9.03 -4.25 -14.60
C GLN A 115 -7.74 -4.84 -14.02
N CYS A 116 -6.60 -4.57 -14.66
CA CYS A 116 -5.29 -4.92 -14.11
C CYS A 116 -4.93 -3.90 -13.00
N GLN A 117 -4.79 -4.38 -11.77
CA GLN A 117 -4.62 -3.55 -10.58
C GLN A 117 -3.44 -4.02 -9.74
N LEU A 118 -2.82 -3.08 -9.03
CA LEU A 118 -1.80 -3.39 -8.02
C LEU A 118 -2.48 -3.92 -6.77
N MET A 119 -2.20 -5.17 -6.42
CA MET A 119 -2.76 -5.81 -5.25
C MET A 119 -2.10 -5.30 -3.97
N PRO A 120 -2.87 -5.16 -2.87
CA PRO A 120 -2.32 -4.73 -1.59
C PRO A 120 -1.35 -5.80 -1.05
N ASP A 121 -0.12 -5.39 -0.75
CA ASP A 121 0.90 -6.21 -0.08
C ASP A 121 1.59 -5.36 1.01
N GLU A 122 1.64 -5.88 2.24
CA GLU A 122 2.20 -5.15 3.38
C GLU A 122 3.72 -4.93 3.27
N ARG A 123 4.46 -5.84 2.62
CA ARG A 123 5.89 -5.68 2.39
C ARG A 123 6.14 -4.61 1.35
N LEU A 124 5.31 -4.55 0.30
CA LEU A 124 5.36 -3.47 -0.69
C LEU A 124 5.12 -2.11 -0.03
N ALA A 125 4.06 -2.00 0.79
CA ALA A 125 3.73 -0.76 1.50
C ALA A 125 4.85 -0.33 2.46
N SER A 126 5.41 -1.27 3.22
CA SER A 126 6.52 -1.02 4.15
C SER A 126 7.80 -0.62 3.41
N CYS A 127 8.12 -1.32 2.32
CA CYS A 127 9.27 -1.01 1.48
C CYS A 127 9.14 0.40 0.87
N ARG A 128 7.99 0.74 0.28
CA ARG A 128 7.74 2.08 -0.27
C ARG A 128 7.89 3.17 0.78
N THR A 129 7.34 2.96 1.96
CA THR A 129 7.41 3.94 3.05
C THR A 129 8.85 4.17 3.50
N CYS A 130 9.63 3.10 3.68
CA CYS A 130 11.03 3.22 4.08
C CYS A 130 11.88 3.89 2.98
N VAL A 131 11.78 3.42 1.74
CA VAL A 131 12.59 3.93 0.63
C VAL A 131 12.20 5.36 0.24
N ALA A 132 10.94 5.76 0.40
CA ALA A 132 10.53 7.16 0.21
C ALA A 132 11.27 8.11 1.15
N ALA A 133 11.58 7.69 2.38
CA ALA A 133 12.36 8.49 3.31
C ALA A 133 13.84 8.64 2.88
N CYS A 134 14.32 7.77 2.00
CA CYS A 134 15.66 7.86 1.42
C CYS A 134 15.75 8.85 0.25
N ALA A 135 14.63 9.34 -0.28
CA ALA A 135 14.59 10.16 -1.50
C ALA A 135 15.22 11.56 -1.35
N ASP A 136 15.32 12.07 -0.12
CA ASP A 136 15.99 13.35 0.17
C ASP A 136 17.52 13.23 0.16
N LEU A 137 18.05 12.00 0.13
CA LEU A 137 19.47 11.72 0.02
C LEU A 137 19.89 11.68 -1.46
N ALA A 138 21.12 12.11 -1.76
CA ALA A 138 21.64 12.13 -3.12
C ALA A 138 22.82 11.16 -3.28
N GLY A 139 22.78 10.34 -4.34
CA GLY A 139 23.87 9.39 -4.66
C GLY A 139 23.93 8.20 -3.70
N GLU A 140 25.15 7.78 -3.36
CA GLU A 140 25.41 6.59 -2.53
C GLU A 140 24.61 6.52 -1.21
N PRO A 141 24.49 7.61 -0.42
CA PRO A 141 23.70 7.57 0.82
C PRO A 141 22.24 7.14 0.63
N ALA A 142 21.62 7.44 -0.53
CA ALA A 142 20.25 7.01 -0.82
C ALA A 142 20.19 5.48 -0.98
N PHE A 143 21.19 4.89 -1.62
CA PHE A 143 21.28 3.44 -1.84
C PHE A 143 21.70 2.67 -0.58
N GLU A 144 22.56 3.27 0.27
CA GLU A 144 22.85 2.74 1.59
C GLU A 144 21.59 2.70 2.47
N CYS A 145 20.82 3.80 2.46
CA CYS A 145 19.51 3.87 3.12
C CYS A 145 18.54 2.81 2.59
N GLU A 146 18.45 2.63 1.26
CA GLU A 146 17.62 1.58 0.68
C GLU A 146 18.07 0.19 1.14
N ALA A 147 19.38 -0.08 1.24
CA ALA A 147 19.89 -1.37 1.71
C ALA A 147 19.40 -1.71 3.13
N GLU A 148 19.33 -0.72 4.02
CA GLU A 148 18.73 -0.90 5.36
C GLU A 148 17.23 -1.19 5.29
N CYS A 149 16.50 -0.55 4.36
CA CYS A 149 15.08 -0.84 4.12
C CYS A 149 14.86 -2.28 3.67
N ARG A 150 15.79 -2.89 2.92
CA ARG A 150 15.66 -4.29 2.46
C ARG A 150 15.64 -5.27 3.62
N GLU A 151 16.43 -5.00 4.66
CA GLU A 151 16.46 -5.86 5.84
C GLU A 151 15.15 -5.81 6.63
N GLN A 152 14.40 -4.71 6.52
CA GLN A 152 13.09 -4.53 7.17
C GLN A 152 11.94 -5.15 6.39
N ALA A 153 12.11 -5.37 5.08
CA ALA A 153 11.07 -5.88 4.17
C ALA A 153 11.13 -7.41 3.94
N LYS A 154 12.04 -8.12 4.61
CA LYS A 154 12.12 -9.59 4.62
C LYS A 154 11.06 -10.21 5.51
#